data_AF-A0A349M7G1-F1
#
_entry.id   AF-A0A349M7G1-F1
#
_cell.length_a   1.000
_cell.length_b   1.000
_cell.length_c   1.000
_cell.angle_alpha   90.00
_cell.angle_beta   90.00
_cell.angle_gamma   90.00
#
_symmetry.space_group_name_H-M   'P 1'
#
loop_
_entity.id
_entity.type
_entity.pdbx_description
1 polymer ?
#
loop_
_entity_poly.entity_id
_entity_poly.type
_entity_poly.pdbx_seq_one_letter_code
_entity_poly.pdbx_strand_id
1 'polypeptide(L)'
;MTTNLAQIVSEANISRLSLIGLSKNVGKTTTTNYLLETLLRQNLYHAEDLAITSLGLDGEAIDALTGLPKPRYIPQAGILVATTEDFIRQAESEGAQFERLQRLPGRTALGPVMLARVLHPGRIVVAGPTLLRELRAALDQLWMYGARLSIIDGAINRLGAAATNVTDACIVCTGTSAGATPELVARRTADVLARLTVPQSIWTDEYKKLLPETRLLMFSS
;
A
#
# COMPACT_ATOMS: atom_id res chain seq x y z
N MET A 1 -21.20 -20.22 -4.35
CA MET A 1 -19.93 -19.76 -4.93
C MET A 1 -18.98 -19.49 -3.77
N THR A 2 -17.75 -19.97 -3.82
CA THR A 2 -16.74 -19.64 -2.79
C THR A 2 -16.31 -18.19 -3.01
N THR A 3 -16.73 -17.29 -2.12
CA THR A 3 -16.31 -15.89 -2.15
C THR A 3 -14.80 -15.82 -1.95
N ASN A 4 -14.08 -15.33 -2.96
CA ASN A 4 -12.63 -15.14 -2.88
C ASN A 4 -12.29 -13.68 -2.54
N LEU A 5 -11.03 -13.41 -2.18
CA LEU A 5 -10.59 -12.07 -1.74
C LEU A 5 -10.85 -10.96 -2.78
N ALA A 6 -10.70 -11.24 -4.07
CA ALA A 6 -10.93 -10.25 -5.12
C ALA A 6 -12.41 -9.86 -5.24
N GLN A 7 -13.32 -10.81 -5.03
CA GLN A 7 -14.76 -10.53 -4.97
C GLN A 7 -15.11 -9.64 -3.77
N ILE A 8 -14.57 -9.95 -2.58
CA ILE A 8 -14.76 -9.10 -1.39
C ILE A 8 -14.29 -7.67 -1.65
N VAL A 9 -13.10 -7.51 -2.27
CA VAL A 9 -12.55 -6.19 -2.59
C VAL A 9 -13.42 -5.44 -3.60
N SER A 10 -13.90 -6.12 -4.64
CA SER A 10 -14.76 -5.52 -5.67
C SER A 10 -16.13 -5.11 -5.09
N GLU A 11 -16.75 -5.96 -4.28
CA GLU A 11 -18.05 -5.70 -3.64
C GLU A 11 -18.00 -4.61 -2.58
N ALA A 12 -16.84 -4.39 -1.95
CA ALA A 12 -16.65 -3.35 -0.94
C ALA A 12 -16.76 -1.92 -1.51
N ASN A 13 -16.72 -1.74 -2.84
CA ASN A 13 -16.82 -0.45 -3.52
C ASN A 13 -15.88 0.62 -2.95
N ILE A 14 -14.61 0.24 -2.83
CA ILE A 14 -13.52 1.09 -2.31
C ILE A 14 -12.63 1.62 -3.44
N SER A 15 -11.98 2.74 -3.18
CA SER A 15 -11.02 3.36 -4.09
C SER A 15 -9.56 3.15 -3.69
N ARG A 16 -9.29 2.92 -2.41
CA ARG A 16 -7.95 2.85 -1.82
C ARG A 16 -7.89 1.71 -0.81
N LEU A 17 -7.01 0.74 -1.08
CA LEU A 17 -6.84 -0.47 -0.28
C LEU A 17 -5.41 -0.56 0.24
N SER A 18 -5.22 -0.58 1.56
CA SER A 18 -3.89 -0.85 2.13
C SER A 18 -3.69 -2.33 2.46
N LEU A 19 -2.47 -2.83 2.23
CA LEU A 19 -2.02 -4.09 2.81
C LEU A 19 -1.12 -3.80 4.01
N ILE A 20 -1.51 -4.32 5.16
CA ILE A 20 -0.79 -4.17 6.43
C ILE A 20 -0.17 -5.52 6.77
N GLY A 21 1.12 -5.52 7.09
CA GLY A 21 1.83 -6.73 7.49
C GLY A 21 2.26 -6.63 8.95
N LEU A 22 1.96 -7.67 9.73
CA LEU A 22 2.38 -7.75 11.13
C LEU A 22 3.90 -7.93 11.31
N SER A 23 4.60 -8.35 10.26
CA SER A 23 6.05 -8.57 10.23
C SER A 23 6.59 -8.57 8.78
N LYS A 24 7.92 -8.58 8.59
CA LYS A 24 8.51 -8.78 7.24
C LYS A 24 8.13 -10.16 6.71
N ASN A 25 7.95 -10.25 5.40
CA ASN A 25 7.67 -11.51 4.69
C ASN A 25 6.37 -12.24 5.10
N VAL A 26 5.37 -11.54 5.66
CA VAL A 26 4.02 -12.10 5.94
C VAL A 26 3.12 -12.22 4.70
N GLY A 27 3.69 -12.21 3.49
CA GLY A 27 2.93 -12.43 2.26
C GLY A 27 2.24 -11.22 1.62
N LYS A 28 2.41 -9.97 2.13
CA LYS A 28 1.80 -8.76 1.53
C LYS A 28 1.96 -8.68 0.01
N THR A 29 3.20 -8.68 -0.48
CA THR A 29 3.45 -8.55 -1.92
C THR A 29 2.91 -9.74 -2.73
N THR A 30 2.91 -10.94 -2.14
CA THR A 30 2.25 -12.12 -2.73
C THR A 30 0.74 -11.90 -2.84
N THR A 31 0.10 -11.41 -1.78
CA THR A 31 -1.32 -11.05 -1.75
C THR A 31 -1.64 -9.95 -2.77
N THR A 32 -0.80 -8.91 -2.87
CA THR A 32 -0.95 -7.83 -3.86
C THR A 32 -0.91 -8.37 -5.28
N ASN A 33 0.10 -9.17 -5.64
CA ASN A 33 0.20 -9.76 -6.97
C ASN A 33 -1.00 -10.67 -7.28
N TYR A 34 -1.37 -11.54 -6.34
CA TYR A 34 -2.55 -12.40 -6.47
C TYR A 34 -3.84 -11.61 -6.68
N LEU A 35 -4.01 -10.52 -5.94
CA LEU A 35 -5.19 -9.66 -6.01
C LEU A 35 -5.27 -8.97 -7.38
N LEU A 36 -4.19 -8.32 -7.84
CA LEU A 36 -4.14 -7.68 -9.17
C LEU A 36 -4.44 -8.68 -10.29
N GLU A 37 -3.80 -9.85 -10.26
CA GLU A 37 -4.03 -10.90 -11.26
C GLU A 37 -5.48 -11.38 -11.24
N THR A 38 -6.04 -11.62 -10.05
CA THR A 38 -7.39 -12.18 -9.92
C THR A 38 -8.47 -11.17 -10.28
N LEU A 39 -8.30 -9.89 -9.93
CA LEU A 39 -9.23 -8.81 -10.31
C LEU A 39 -9.36 -8.71 -11.83
N LEU A 40 -8.23 -8.78 -12.55
CA LEU A 40 -8.22 -8.76 -14.02
C LEU A 40 -8.76 -10.07 -14.61
N ARG A 41 -8.27 -11.22 -14.14
CA ARG A 41 -8.68 -12.54 -14.65
C ARG A 41 -10.18 -12.81 -14.50
N GLN A 42 -10.80 -12.26 -13.46
CA GLN A 42 -12.24 -12.40 -13.20
C GLN A 42 -13.08 -11.26 -13.81
N ASN A 43 -12.46 -10.37 -14.60
CA ASN A 43 -13.11 -9.19 -15.19
C ASN A 43 -13.84 -8.31 -14.16
N LEU A 44 -13.29 -8.20 -12.94
CA LEU A 44 -13.84 -7.35 -11.89
C LEU A 44 -13.39 -5.89 -12.04
N TYR A 45 -12.25 -5.67 -12.70
CA TYR A 45 -11.68 -4.36 -13.04
C TYR A 45 -10.99 -4.44 -14.40
N HIS A 46 -10.88 -3.30 -15.09
CA HIS A 46 -9.94 -3.15 -16.20
C HIS A 46 -8.55 -2.78 -15.67
N ALA A 47 -7.51 -2.98 -16.48
CA ALA A 47 -6.14 -2.74 -16.02
C ALA A 47 -5.90 -1.25 -15.70
N GLU A 48 -6.45 -0.36 -16.52
CA GLU A 48 -6.42 1.09 -16.32
C GLU A 48 -7.13 1.58 -15.05
N ASP A 49 -8.03 0.76 -14.49
CA ASP A 49 -8.69 1.05 -13.22
C ASP A 49 -7.78 0.74 -12.02
N LEU A 50 -6.70 -0.02 -12.20
CA LEU A 50 -5.85 -0.46 -11.10
C LEU A 50 -4.60 0.41 -10.99
N ALA A 51 -4.23 0.72 -9.76
CA ALA A 51 -2.96 1.33 -9.45
C ALA A 51 -2.24 0.63 -8.29
N ILE A 52 -0.91 0.66 -8.33
CA ILE A 52 -0.08 0.19 -7.21
C ILE A 52 0.92 1.23 -6.76
N THR A 53 1.08 1.33 -5.45
CA THR A 53 2.14 2.12 -4.82
C THR A 53 2.52 1.52 -3.48
N SER A 54 3.49 2.12 -2.80
CA SER A 54 3.89 1.74 -1.45
C SER A 54 4.15 2.99 -0.61
N LEU A 55 4.01 2.84 0.70
CA LEU A 55 4.53 3.82 1.65
C LEU A 55 5.92 3.36 2.11
N GLY A 56 6.97 3.86 1.45
CA GLY A 56 8.34 3.46 1.73
C GLY A 56 8.95 4.28 2.86
N LEU A 57 9.40 3.66 3.95
CA LEU A 57 10.26 4.32 4.94
C LEU A 57 11.73 4.21 4.55
N ASP A 58 12.07 3.05 4.00
CA ASP A 58 13.45 2.60 3.86
C ASP A 58 13.86 2.75 2.41
N GLY A 59 14.62 3.83 2.18
CA GLY A 59 15.22 4.20 0.91
C GLY A 59 16.34 3.28 0.45
N GLU A 60 16.19 1.97 0.64
CA GLU A 60 17.21 0.98 0.30
C GLU A 60 16.70 0.04 -0.79
N ALA A 61 17.54 -0.28 -1.78
CA ALA A 61 17.23 -1.26 -2.83
C ALA A 61 17.25 -2.71 -2.30
N ILE A 62 17.87 -2.91 -1.14
CA ILE A 62 17.98 -4.16 -0.39
C ILE A 62 17.22 -3.96 0.91
N ASP A 63 16.53 -4.98 1.39
CA ASP A 63 15.90 -4.91 2.70
C ASP A 63 16.95 -5.01 3.81
N ALA A 64 17.29 -3.90 4.47
CA ALA A 64 18.32 -3.80 5.52
C ALA A 64 18.21 -4.85 6.65
N LEU A 65 17.00 -5.35 6.91
CA LEU A 65 16.74 -6.28 8.02
C LEU A 65 16.90 -7.75 7.60
N THR A 66 16.70 -8.06 6.32
CA THR A 66 16.69 -9.44 5.80
C THR A 66 17.82 -9.73 4.82
N GLY A 67 18.46 -8.69 4.26
CA GLY A 67 19.48 -8.81 3.22
C GLY A 67 18.95 -9.29 1.86
N LEU A 68 17.64 -9.48 1.72
CA LEU A 68 17.01 -9.98 0.51
C LEU A 68 16.68 -8.83 -0.46
N PRO A 69 16.65 -9.10 -1.79
CA PRO A 69 16.12 -8.16 -2.77
C PRO A 69 14.69 -7.75 -2.41
N LYS A 70 14.34 -6.48 -2.64
CA LYS A 70 12.94 -6.02 -2.46
C LYS A 70 11.99 -6.89 -3.29
N PRO A 71 10.81 -7.23 -2.73
CA PRO A 71 9.83 -8.04 -3.44
C PRO A 71 9.37 -7.28 -4.70
N ARG A 72 9.16 -8.04 -5.78
CA ARG A 72 8.82 -7.48 -7.09
C ARG A 72 7.35 -7.72 -7.41
N TYR A 73 6.74 -6.73 -8.04
CA TYR A 73 5.39 -6.77 -8.57
C TYR A 73 5.43 -7.07 -10.06
N ILE A 74 4.34 -7.63 -10.59
CA ILE A 74 4.18 -7.93 -12.02
C ILE A 74 2.89 -7.28 -12.52
N PRO A 75 2.82 -5.94 -12.56
CA PRO A 75 1.63 -5.26 -13.03
C PRO A 75 1.43 -5.51 -14.53
N GLN A 76 0.18 -5.77 -14.92
CA GLN A 76 -0.22 -5.97 -16.31
C GLN A 76 -0.27 -4.64 -17.08
N ALA A 77 -0.27 -4.71 -18.41
CA ALA A 77 -0.39 -3.53 -19.26
C ALA A 77 -1.70 -2.79 -18.96
N GLY A 78 -1.63 -1.46 -18.88
CA GLY A 78 -2.73 -0.59 -18.46
C GLY A 78 -2.67 -0.16 -17.00
N ILE A 79 -2.13 -1.00 -16.10
CA ILE A 79 -2.01 -0.70 -14.66
C ILE A 79 -1.14 0.52 -14.45
N LEU A 80 -1.58 1.39 -13.53
CA LEU A 80 -0.83 2.56 -13.08
C LEU A 80 0.13 2.20 -11.93
N VAL A 81 1.31 2.79 -11.92
CA VAL A 81 2.31 2.60 -10.87
C VAL A 81 2.77 3.96 -10.36
N ALA A 82 2.93 4.09 -9.04
CA ALA A 82 3.65 5.20 -8.42
C ALA A 82 4.87 4.65 -7.68
N THR A 83 6.04 4.81 -8.31
CA THR A 83 7.33 4.30 -7.81
C THR A 83 8.48 5.23 -8.20
N THR A 84 9.68 5.02 -7.66
CA THR A 84 10.83 5.84 -8.04
C THR A 84 11.23 5.61 -9.49
N GLU A 85 11.70 6.68 -10.13
CA GLU A 85 12.11 6.64 -11.54
C GLU A 85 13.25 5.66 -11.81
N ASP A 86 14.12 5.43 -10.83
CA ASP A 86 15.21 4.44 -10.92
C ASP A 86 14.67 3.01 -11.05
N PHE A 87 13.60 2.65 -10.33
CA PHE A 87 13.00 1.33 -10.48
C PHE A 87 12.22 1.15 -11.78
N ILE A 88 11.69 2.24 -12.36
CA ILE A 88 11.15 2.21 -13.72
C ILE A 88 12.27 1.92 -14.71
N ARG A 89 13.38 2.66 -14.66
CA ARG A 89 14.55 2.44 -15.53
C ARG A 89 15.12 1.03 -15.39
N GLN A 90 15.20 0.52 -14.16
CA GLN A 90 15.64 -0.85 -13.92
C GLN A 90 14.69 -1.87 -14.58
N ALA A 91 13.37 -1.73 -14.39
CA ALA A 91 12.40 -2.61 -15.02
C ALA A 91 12.45 -2.53 -16.56
N GLU A 92 12.67 -1.34 -17.12
CA GLU A 92 12.86 -1.15 -18.57
C GLU A 92 14.11 -1.88 -19.09
N SER A 93 15.21 -1.85 -18.34
CA SER A 93 16.42 -2.62 -18.69
C SER A 93 16.21 -4.14 -18.65
N GLU A 94 15.19 -4.60 -17.93
CA GLU A 94 14.77 -6.00 -17.82
C GLU A 94 13.63 -6.35 -18.80
N GLY A 95 13.21 -5.43 -19.69
CA GLY A 95 12.26 -5.67 -20.78
C GLY A 95 10.84 -5.13 -20.57
N ALA A 96 10.53 -4.51 -19.43
CA ALA A 96 9.25 -3.82 -19.22
C ALA A 96 9.19 -2.51 -20.03
N GLN A 97 8.00 -1.95 -20.23
CA GLN A 97 7.84 -0.63 -20.87
C GLN A 97 6.81 0.20 -20.13
N PHE A 98 7.08 1.50 -19.98
CA PHE A 98 6.24 2.41 -19.23
C PHE A 98 6.03 3.73 -19.96
N GLU A 99 4.79 4.22 -19.94
CA GLU A 99 4.47 5.61 -20.25
C GLU A 99 4.65 6.43 -18.97
N ARG A 100 5.57 7.39 -18.97
CA ARG A 100 5.76 8.32 -17.84
C ARG A 100 4.67 9.39 -17.90
N LEU A 101 3.86 9.48 -16.85
CA LEU A 101 2.70 10.38 -16.79
C LEU A 101 3.02 11.68 -16.06
N GLN A 102 3.57 11.57 -14.85
CA GLN A 102 3.82 12.72 -13.99
C GLN A 102 4.90 12.43 -12.96
N ARG A 103 5.86 13.34 -12.84
CA ARG A 103 6.79 13.36 -11.72
C ARG A 103 6.12 14.05 -10.52
N LEU A 104 6.04 13.37 -9.39
CA LEU A 104 5.46 13.94 -8.17
C LEU A 104 6.41 14.92 -7.49
N PRO A 105 5.88 15.94 -6.78
CA PRO A 105 6.69 16.82 -5.94
C PRO A 105 7.26 16.04 -4.75
N GLY A 106 8.52 16.32 -4.40
CA GLY A 106 9.25 15.64 -3.33
C GLY A 106 10.35 14.70 -3.84
N ARG A 107 11.13 14.16 -2.90
CA ARG A 107 12.17 13.15 -3.18
C ARG A 107 12.19 12.14 -2.06
N THR A 108 12.30 10.87 -2.43
CA THR A 108 12.68 9.82 -1.51
C THR A 108 14.21 9.69 -1.52
N ALA A 109 14.78 8.94 -0.58
CA ALA A 109 16.21 8.59 -0.64
C ALA A 109 16.56 7.72 -1.87
N LEU A 110 15.58 7.06 -2.49
CA LEU A 110 15.71 6.30 -3.75
C LEU A 110 15.39 7.15 -4.98
N GLY A 111 15.30 8.47 -4.82
CA GLY A 111 15.03 9.40 -5.92
C GLY A 111 13.57 9.86 -6.02
N PRO A 112 13.23 10.56 -7.11
CA PRO A 112 11.89 11.11 -7.32
C PRO A 112 10.87 10.01 -7.64
N VAL A 113 9.65 10.18 -7.14
CA VAL A 113 8.53 9.30 -7.49
C VAL A 113 7.93 9.75 -8.82
N MET A 114 7.69 8.80 -9.71
CA MET A 114 7.07 8.94 -11.01
C MET A 114 5.77 8.14 -11.03
N LEU A 115 4.70 8.78 -11.49
CA LEU A 115 3.51 8.11 -11.96
C LEU A 115 3.74 7.61 -13.38
N ALA A 116 3.48 6.35 -13.61
CA ALA A 116 3.62 5.75 -14.93
C ALA A 116 2.53 4.73 -15.21
N ARG A 117 2.23 4.50 -16.49
CA ARG A 117 1.36 3.43 -16.95
C ARG A 117 2.20 2.31 -17.54
N VAL A 118 1.90 1.08 -17.19
CA VAL A 118 2.56 -0.09 -17.79
C VAL A 118 2.09 -0.23 -19.24
N LEU A 119 3.02 -0.22 -20.19
CA LEU A 119 2.76 -0.51 -21.61
C LEU A 119 3.08 -1.97 -21.92
N HIS A 120 4.19 -2.47 -21.39
CA HIS A 120 4.60 -3.88 -21.49
C HIS A 120 4.89 -4.42 -20.08
N PRO A 121 4.23 -5.51 -19.64
CA PRO A 121 4.42 -6.06 -18.30
C PRO A 121 5.87 -6.50 -18.04
N GLY A 122 6.30 -6.35 -16.80
CA GLY A 122 7.58 -6.87 -16.33
C GLY A 122 7.74 -6.68 -14.83
N ARG A 123 8.85 -7.20 -14.28
CA ARG A 123 9.07 -7.19 -12.84
C ARG A 123 9.54 -5.82 -12.39
N ILE A 124 8.78 -5.17 -11.50
CA ILE A 124 9.13 -3.86 -10.96
C ILE A 124 9.15 -3.85 -9.43
N VAL A 125 10.07 -3.08 -8.86
CA VAL A 125 10.05 -2.73 -7.44
C VAL A 125 9.22 -1.46 -7.27
N VAL A 126 8.28 -1.49 -6.31
CA VAL A 126 7.44 -0.34 -6.00
C VAL A 126 7.95 0.35 -4.73
N ALA A 127 8.53 1.53 -4.90
CA ALA A 127 8.95 2.44 -3.86
C ALA A 127 8.25 3.78 -4.05
N GLY A 128 7.06 3.92 -3.46
CA GLY A 128 6.29 5.15 -3.50
C GLY A 128 6.78 6.20 -2.49
N PRO A 129 5.97 7.23 -2.22
CA PRO A 129 6.32 8.30 -1.31
C PRO A 129 6.64 7.82 0.12
N THR A 130 7.41 8.61 0.87
CA THR A 130 7.82 8.28 2.25
C THR A 130 6.93 8.91 3.32
N LEU A 131 6.20 9.96 2.94
CA LEU A 131 5.35 10.76 3.80
C LEU A 131 3.89 10.54 3.43
N LEU A 132 3.03 10.43 4.45
CA LEU A 132 1.59 10.19 4.24
C LEU A 132 0.92 11.28 3.39
N ARG A 133 1.30 12.55 3.56
CA ARG A 133 0.77 13.66 2.75
C ARG A 133 1.12 13.52 1.26
N GLU A 134 2.30 13.00 0.96
CA GLU A 134 2.79 12.82 -0.41
C GLU A 134 2.16 11.56 -1.03
N LEU A 135 1.96 10.51 -0.23
CA LEU A 135 1.18 9.35 -0.64
C LEU A 135 -0.25 9.74 -1.00
N ARG A 136 -0.93 10.56 -0.17
CA ARG A 136 -2.28 11.05 -0.47
C ARG A 136 -2.32 11.81 -1.78
N ALA A 137 -1.39 12.74 -1.98
CA ALA A 137 -1.27 13.47 -3.25
C ALA A 137 -1.02 12.52 -4.44
N ALA A 138 -0.18 11.50 -4.27
CA ALA A 138 0.04 10.49 -5.31
C ALA A 138 -1.24 9.73 -5.66
N LEU A 139 -2.02 9.31 -4.66
CA LEU A 139 -3.30 8.62 -4.84
C LEU A 139 -4.34 9.51 -5.53
N ASP A 140 -4.39 10.79 -5.17
CA ASP A 140 -5.26 11.77 -5.84
C ASP A 140 -4.90 11.92 -7.32
N GLN A 141 -3.60 12.02 -7.65
CA GLN A 141 -3.14 12.08 -9.04
C GLN A 141 -3.42 10.77 -9.80
N LEU A 142 -3.18 9.60 -9.20
CA LEU A 142 -3.50 8.30 -9.80
C LEU A 142 -4.99 8.20 -10.17
N TRP A 143 -5.87 8.69 -9.31
CA TRP A 143 -7.31 8.76 -9.58
C TRP A 143 -7.61 9.66 -10.79
N MET A 144 -6.96 10.82 -10.89
CA MET A 144 -7.07 11.71 -12.06
C MET A 144 -6.61 11.04 -13.37
N TYR A 145 -5.69 10.07 -13.30
CA TYR A 145 -5.22 9.28 -14.45
C TYR A 145 -6.07 8.02 -14.75
N GLY A 146 -7.18 7.85 -14.04
CA GLY A 146 -8.18 6.81 -14.30
C GLY A 146 -8.27 5.71 -13.25
N ALA A 147 -7.37 5.66 -12.27
CA ALA A 147 -7.39 4.62 -11.24
C ALA A 147 -8.71 4.65 -10.45
N ARG A 148 -9.37 3.50 -10.34
CA ARG A 148 -10.56 3.25 -9.52
C ARG A 148 -10.26 2.43 -8.28
N LEU A 149 -9.16 1.66 -8.29
CA LEU A 149 -8.65 0.97 -7.12
C LEU A 149 -7.13 1.12 -7.05
N SER A 150 -6.67 1.89 -6.07
CA SER A 150 -5.24 1.99 -5.72
C SER A 150 -4.91 1.03 -4.58
N ILE A 151 -3.94 0.15 -4.78
CA ILE A 151 -3.43 -0.76 -3.77
C ILE A 151 -2.11 -0.22 -3.21
N ILE A 152 -2.07 -0.03 -1.90
CA ILE A 152 -0.92 0.47 -1.15
C ILE A 152 -0.28 -0.70 -0.40
N ASP A 153 0.88 -1.18 -0.85
CA ASP A 153 1.66 -2.15 -0.08
C ASP A 153 2.44 -1.40 1.02
N GLY A 154 1.93 -1.46 2.25
CA GLY A 154 2.45 -0.71 3.39
C GLY A 154 3.64 -1.40 4.05
N ALA A 155 4.74 -0.67 4.25
CA ALA A 155 5.82 -1.11 5.11
C ALA A 155 5.30 -1.39 6.53
N ILE A 156 5.85 -2.46 7.12
CA ILE A 156 5.54 -2.98 8.44
C ILE A 156 5.60 -1.89 9.50
N ASN A 157 4.69 -1.97 10.47
CA ASN A 157 4.56 -1.05 11.61
C ASN A 157 3.98 0.34 11.32
N ARG A 158 3.36 0.60 10.16
CA ARG A 158 2.63 1.86 9.95
C ARG A 158 1.14 1.64 9.71
N LEU A 159 0.39 1.64 10.82
CA LEU A 159 -1.06 1.88 10.82
C LEU A 159 -1.45 3.17 10.08
N GLY A 160 -0.52 4.13 9.91
CA GLY A 160 -0.77 5.37 9.19
C GLY A 160 -1.14 5.21 7.72
N ALA A 161 -0.69 4.14 7.03
CA ALA A 161 -1.15 3.85 5.67
C ALA A 161 -2.57 3.28 5.64
N ALA A 162 -3.03 2.73 6.75
CA ALA A 162 -4.38 2.24 6.97
C ALA A 162 -5.26 3.24 7.72
N ALA A 163 -4.74 4.46 7.95
CA ALA A 163 -5.52 5.54 8.53
C ALA A 163 -6.71 5.82 7.61
N THR A 164 -7.87 6.06 8.22
CA THR A 164 -9.13 6.31 7.52
C THR A 164 -9.05 7.51 6.56
N ASN A 165 -8.12 8.44 6.83
CA ASN A 165 -7.87 9.58 5.97
C ASN A 165 -6.96 9.29 4.74
N VAL A 166 -6.44 8.07 4.62
CA VAL A 166 -5.58 7.61 3.51
C VAL A 166 -6.24 6.49 2.70
N THR A 167 -6.85 5.49 3.35
CA THR A 167 -7.46 4.33 2.69
C THR A 167 -8.86 4.03 3.19
N ASP A 168 -9.69 3.49 2.29
CA ASP A 168 -11.08 3.13 2.58
C ASP A 168 -11.17 1.79 3.32
N ALA A 169 -10.25 0.87 3.02
CA ALA A 169 -10.17 -0.43 3.66
C ALA A 169 -8.72 -0.91 3.78
N CYS A 170 -8.51 -1.94 4.61
CA CYS A 170 -7.23 -2.61 4.73
C CYS A 170 -7.36 -4.14 4.76
N ILE A 171 -6.33 -4.82 4.25
CA ILE A 171 -6.12 -6.26 4.42
C ILE A 171 -4.96 -6.46 5.38
N VAL A 172 -5.21 -7.20 6.48
CA VAL A 172 -4.16 -7.57 7.43
C VAL A 172 -3.54 -8.90 7.02
N CYS A 173 -2.32 -8.85 6.53
CA CYS A 173 -1.50 -10.01 6.21
C CYS A 173 -0.76 -10.50 7.46
N THR A 174 -1.00 -11.75 7.83
CA THR A 174 -0.37 -12.45 8.96
C THR A 174 0.25 -13.77 8.48
N GLY A 175 1.12 -14.36 9.31
CA GLY A 175 1.81 -15.61 8.95
C GLY A 175 2.85 -16.01 10.00
N THR A 176 3.63 -17.05 9.70
CA THR A 176 4.63 -17.61 10.63
C THR A 176 5.70 -16.60 11.06
N SER A 177 6.03 -15.61 10.24
CA SER A 177 6.95 -14.54 10.66
C SER A 177 6.37 -13.59 11.69
N ALA A 178 5.04 -13.62 11.93
CA ALA A 178 4.39 -12.82 12.94
C ALA A 178 4.50 -13.40 14.36
N GLY A 179 4.96 -14.65 14.55
CA GLY A 179 5.08 -15.25 15.89
C GLY A 179 5.64 -16.67 15.86
N ALA A 180 6.34 -17.07 16.93
CA ALA A 180 6.98 -18.39 17.02
C ALA A 180 5.99 -19.56 17.15
N THR A 181 4.72 -19.30 17.51
CA THR A 181 3.66 -20.31 17.59
C THR A 181 2.37 -19.79 16.95
N PRO A 182 1.46 -20.66 16.50
CA PRO A 182 0.15 -20.26 15.96
C PRO A 182 -0.65 -19.38 16.91
N GLU A 183 -0.60 -19.64 18.22
CA GLU A 183 -1.30 -18.87 19.25
C GLU A 183 -0.76 -17.44 19.34
N LEU A 184 0.58 -17.28 19.26
CA LEU A 184 1.20 -15.97 19.27
C LEU A 184 0.90 -15.19 17.99
N VAL A 185 0.87 -15.86 16.84
CA VAL A 185 0.43 -15.26 15.56
C VAL A 185 -1.01 -14.77 15.67
N ALA A 186 -1.93 -15.62 16.17
CA ALA A 186 -3.33 -15.28 16.35
C ALA A 186 -3.51 -14.09 17.30
N ARG A 187 -2.82 -14.10 18.46
CA ARG A 187 -2.87 -13.01 19.44
C ARG A 187 -2.39 -11.69 18.86
N ARG A 188 -1.23 -11.68 18.19
CA ARG A 188 -0.69 -10.45 17.55
C ARG A 188 -1.58 -9.93 16.44
N THR A 189 -2.22 -10.84 15.70
CA THR A 189 -3.20 -10.46 14.67
C THR A 189 -4.42 -9.81 15.32
N ALA A 190 -4.97 -10.41 16.37
CA ALA A 190 -6.09 -9.87 17.12
C ALA A 190 -5.78 -8.49 17.73
N ASP A 191 -4.58 -8.30 18.28
CA ASP A 191 -4.14 -7.02 18.84
C ASP A 191 -4.11 -5.90 17.80
N VAL A 192 -3.72 -6.19 16.56
CA VAL A 192 -3.74 -5.20 15.47
C VAL A 192 -5.15 -4.93 14.97
N LEU A 193 -5.98 -5.97 14.82
CA LEU A 193 -7.38 -5.81 14.46
C LEU A 193 -8.12 -4.98 15.50
N ALA A 194 -7.89 -5.22 16.79
CA ALA A 194 -8.47 -4.44 17.87
C ALA A 194 -8.11 -2.95 17.74
N ARG A 195 -6.85 -2.62 17.41
CA ARG A 195 -6.40 -1.22 17.20
C ARG A 195 -7.03 -0.55 15.98
N LEU A 196 -7.25 -1.30 14.91
CA LEU A 196 -7.86 -0.81 13.67
C LEU A 196 -9.39 -0.65 13.78
N THR A 197 -10.00 -1.35 14.73
CA THR A 197 -11.46 -1.35 14.94
C THR A 197 -11.88 -0.59 16.20
N VAL A 198 -10.95 0.11 16.86
CA VAL A 198 -11.31 0.98 17.99
C VAL A 198 -12.31 2.03 17.49
N PRO A 199 -13.44 2.22 18.19
CA PRO A 199 -14.39 3.28 17.84
C PRO A 199 -13.69 4.63 17.76
N GLN A 200 -14.08 5.45 16.79
CA GLN A 200 -13.57 6.81 16.68
C GLN A 200 -13.88 7.57 17.98
N SER A 201 -12.86 8.26 18.50
CA SER A 201 -13.04 9.07 19.71
C SER A 201 -14.11 10.13 19.48
N ILE A 202 -15.06 10.24 20.41
CA ILE A 202 -16.02 11.35 20.48
C ILE A 202 -15.38 12.67 20.94
N TRP A 203 -14.13 12.61 21.43
CA TRP A 203 -13.38 13.78 21.87
C TRP A 203 -12.77 14.48 20.65
N THR A 204 -13.23 15.70 20.40
CA THR A 204 -12.69 16.62 19.39
C THR A 204 -11.49 17.38 19.96
N ASP A 205 -10.74 18.07 19.10
CA ASP A 205 -9.65 18.97 19.51
C ASP A 205 -10.10 20.12 20.44
N GLU A 206 -11.40 20.30 20.70
CA GLU A 206 -11.91 21.27 21.66
C GLU A 206 -11.41 21.02 23.10
N TYR A 207 -11.06 19.78 23.47
CA TYR A 207 -10.48 19.51 24.79
C TYR A 207 -9.16 20.28 25.00
N LYS A 208 -8.41 20.55 23.92
CA LYS A 208 -7.15 21.32 23.98
C LYS A 208 -7.38 22.75 24.48
N LYS A 209 -8.59 23.29 24.32
CA LYS A 209 -8.99 24.60 24.85
C LYS A 209 -9.37 24.53 26.34
N LEU A 210 -9.95 23.41 26.79
CA LEU A 210 -10.43 23.22 28.16
C LEU A 210 -9.33 22.80 29.14
N LEU A 211 -8.34 22.05 28.67
CA LEU A 211 -7.26 21.49 29.48
C LEU A 211 -5.91 21.61 28.76
N PRO A 212 -5.36 22.83 28.61
CA PRO A 212 -4.14 23.08 27.82
C PRO A 212 -2.91 22.31 28.32
N GLU A 213 -2.87 21.98 29.62
CA GLU A 213 -1.78 21.21 30.24
C GLU A 213 -1.88 19.70 29.99
N THR A 214 -3.02 19.22 29.50
CA THR A 214 -3.27 17.78 29.33
C THR A 214 -2.74 17.32 27.98
N ARG A 215 -1.70 16.49 28.01
CA ARG A 215 -1.22 15.77 26.82
C ARG A 215 -2.04 14.49 26.65
N LEU A 216 -3.16 14.56 25.93
CA LEU A 216 -3.84 13.35 25.46
C LEU A 216 -3.08 12.83 24.24
N LEU A 217 -2.50 11.64 24.36
CA LEU A 217 -1.94 10.91 23.21
C LEU A 217 -3.10 10.32 22.40
N MET A 218 -3.72 11.14 21.55
CA MET A 218 -4.69 10.66 20.58
C MET A 218 -3.96 10.17 19.33
N PHE A 219 -4.19 8.93 18.96
CA PHE A 219 -3.84 8.42 17.63
C PHE A 219 -4.94 8.88 16.68
N SER A 220 -4.72 10.01 16.01
CA SER A 220 -5.67 10.54 15.01
C SER A 220 -5.74 9.61 13.81
N SER A 221 -6.97 9.29 13.38
CA SER A 221 -7.33 8.45 12.24
C SER A 221 -7.17 9.11 10.88
#